data_AF-A0A972LAX8-F1
#
_entry.id   AF-A0A972LAX8-F1
#
_cell.length_a   1.000
_cell.length_b   1.000
_cell.length_c   1.000
_cell.angle_alpha   90.00
_cell.angle_beta   90.00
_cell.angle_gamma   90.00
#
_symmetry.space_group_name_H-M   'P 1'
#
loop_
_entity.id
_entity.type
_entity.pdbx_description
1 polymer ?
#
loop_
_entity_poly.entity_id
_entity_poly.type
_entity_poly.pdbx_seq_one_letter_code
_entity_poly.pdbx_strand_id
1 'polypeptide(L)'
;MRGFSLFAGIGYFFRGISLIRQPQLRRYVVVPLFVNILLFVAMIGFAVSELGNLITWVMPELPEWLHWLEWLVWPIFAFASALFVFFTFIIVANFIGAPFNGLLAEAVERQMTGREVPSGSFKDVLKELLPSLLAELRKIAYFIILAIPILLLFVIPVVNVIAPLLWVLFGAWMLVLEYCDYPMANHQLTFAQQRQQLGRKRMLVMGFGGVTLFAAMVPVVNFIVMPAAVAGATAMYVERFREKSAAEKVCLNSPN
;
A
#
# COMPACT_ATOMS: atom_id res chain seq x y z
N MET A 1 1.45 -19.31 24.80
CA MET A 1 0.46 -18.35 24.25
C MET A 1 0.93 -17.60 22.97
N ARG A 2 1.78 -18.21 22.10
CA ARG A 2 2.29 -17.54 20.87
C ARG A 2 1.38 -17.71 19.64
N GLY A 3 0.62 -18.80 19.55
CA GLY A 3 -0.34 -19.01 18.45
C GLY A 3 -1.53 -18.04 18.50
N PHE A 4 -2.03 -17.74 19.71
CA PHE A 4 -3.19 -16.86 19.89
C PHE A 4 -2.96 -15.43 19.36
N SER A 5 -1.73 -14.91 19.46
CA SER A 5 -1.41 -13.58 18.91
C SER A 5 -1.32 -13.57 17.39
N LEU A 6 -0.85 -14.65 16.75
CA LEU A 6 -0.81 -14.74 15.29
C LEU A 6 -2.21 -14.76 14.68
N PHE A 7 -3.12 -15.59 15.23
CA PHE A 7 -4.52 -15.60 14.81
C PHE A 7 -5.24 -14.29 15.11
N ALA A 8 -4.92 -13.63 16.22
CA ALA A 8 -5.43 -12.28 16.49
C ALA A 8 -4.99 -11.28 15.41
N GLY A 9 -3.76 -11.39 14.90
CA GLY A 9 -3.25 -10.58 13.80
C GLY A 9 -4.04 -10.76 12.52
N ILE A 10 -4.30 -12.02 12.16
CA ILE A 10 -5.16 -12.39 11.03
C ILE A 10 -6.56 -11.79 11.21
N GLY A 11 -7.11 -11.86 12.42
CA GLY A 11 -8.43 -11.30 12.75
C GLY A 11 -8.55 -9.80 12.47
N TYR A 12 -7.47 -9.02 12.62
CA TYR A 12 -7.50 -7.58 12.31
C TYR A 12 -7.68 -7.29 10.81
N PHE A 13 -7.16 -8.13 9.91
CA PHE A 13 -7.40 -7.98 8.47
C PHE A 13 -8.89 -8.16 8.13
N PHE A 14 -9.51 -9.23 8.63
CA PHE A 14 -10.95 -9.47 8.44
C PHE A 14 -11.83 -8.42 9.12
N ARG A 15 -11.40 -7.91 10.27
CA ARG A 15 -12.03 -6.74 10.89
C ARG A 15 -11.93 -5.50 10.01
N GLY A 16 -10.80 -5.30 9.35
CA GLY A 16 -10.61 -4.26 8.32
C GLY A 16 -11.65 -4.37 7.21
N ILE A 17 -11.87 -5.57 6.67
CA ILE A 17 -12.93 -5.84 5.68
C ILE A 17 -14.32 -5.46 6.24
N SER A 18 -14.60 -5.81 7.49
CA SER A 18 -15.86 -5.45 8.15
C SER A 18 -16.03 -3.94 8.30
N LEU A 19 -14.96 -3.23 8.70
CA LEU A 19 -14.95 -1.77 8.90
C LEU A 19 -15.21 -1.04 7.59
N ILE A 20 -14.52 -1.37 6.49
CA ILE A 20 -14.70 -0.68 5.21
C ILE A 20 -16.11 -0.86 4.61
N ARG A 21 -16.85 -1.88 5.06
CA ARG A 21 -18.25 -2.10 4.66
C ARG A 21 -19.23 -1.24 5.45
N GLN A 22 -18.80 -0.49 6.45
CA GLN A 22 -19.68 0.37 7.24
C GLN A 22 -19.98 1.68 6.49
N PRO A 23 -21.23 2.19 6.54
CA PRO A 23 -21.65 3.34 5.73
C PRO A 23 -20.76 4.59 5.88
N GLN A 24 -20.24 4.83 7.08
CA GLN A 24 -19.40 6.00 7.39
C GLN A 24 -18.03 5.92 6.70
N LEU A 25 -17.50 4.71 6.49
CA LEU A 25 -16.17 4.49 5.93
C LEU A 25 -16.17 4.20 4.42
N ARG A 26 -17.30 3.74 3.87
CA ARG A 26 -17.42 3.39 2.44
C ARG A 26 -16.95 4.49 1.50
N ARG A 27 -17.21 5.76 1.82
CA ARG A 27 -16.79 6.90 1.00
C ARG A 27 -15.26 6.96 0.79
N TYR A 28 -14.49 6.61 1.82
CA TYR A 28 -13.02 6.64 1.78
C TYR A 28 -12.43 5.50 0.93
N VAL A 29 -13.24 4.51 0.56
CA VAL A 29 -12.85 3.39 -0.31
C VAL A 29 -13.37 3.58 -1.73
N VAL A 30 -14.63 3.99 -1.87
CA VAL A 30 -15.27 4.14 -3.18
C VAL A 30 -14.72 5.34 -3.95
N VAL A 31 -14.45 6.47 -3.29
CA VAL A 31 -13.92 7.67 -3.97
C VAL A 31 -12.56 7.42 -4.64
N PRO A 32 -11.52 6.90 -3.96
CA PRO A 32 -10.24 6.61 -4.61
C PRO A 32 -10.37 5.59 -5.75
N LEU A 33 -11.20 4.55 -5.56
CA LEU A 33 -11.45 3.56 -6.60
C LEU A 33 -12.09 4.20 -7.84
N PHE A 34 -13.10 5.04 -7.64
CA PHE A 34 -13.77 5.76 -8.72
C PHE A 34 -12.82 6.71 -9.46
N VAL A 35 -11.99 7.46 -8.72
CA VAL A 35 -10.97 8.34 -9.29
C VAL A 35 -9.96 7.55 -10.13
N ASN A 36 -9.49 6.40 -9.63
CA ASN A 36 -8.57 5.53 -10.37
C ASN A 36 -9.21 4.95 -11.64
N ILE A 37 -10.48 4.54 -11.59
CA ILE A 37 -11.21 4.07 -12.78
C ILE A 37 -11.32 5.19 -13.82
N LEU A 38 -11.69 6.40 -13.39
CA LEU A 38 -11.82 7.55 -14.29
C LEU A 38 -10.47 7.90 -14.93
N LEU A 39 -9.40 7.93 -14.13
CA LEU A 39 -8.04 8.16 -14.61
C LEU A 39 -7.61 7.09 -15.62
N PHE A 40 -7.86 5.82 -15.32
CA PHE A 40 -7.50 4.71 -16.19
C PHE A 40 -8.22 4.80 -17.55
N VAL A 41 -9.53 5.04 -17.53
CA VAL A 41 -10.33 5.23 -18.76
C VAL A 41 -9.84 6.43 -19.56
N ALA A 42 -9.55 7.56 -18.90
CA ALA A 42 -9.05 8.76 -19.56
C ALA A 42 -7.67 8.54 -20.19
N MET A 43 -6.74 7.92 -19.46
CA MET A 43 -5.38 7.65 -19.96
C MET A 43 -5.36 6.65 -21.11
N ILE A 44 -6.16 5.58 -21.05
CA ILE A 44 -6.29 4.64 -22.16
C ILE A 44 -6.96 5.29 -23.36
N GLY A 45 -8.03 6.06 -23.15
CA GLY A 45 -8.72 6.78 -24.23
C GLY A 45 -7.76 7.71 -24.97
N PHE A 46 -6.99 8.50 -24.22
CA PHE A 46 -5.95 9.38 -24.75
C PHE A 46 -4.85 8.59 -25.49
N ALA A 47 -4.36 7.49 -24.91
CA ALA A 47 -3.31 6.70 -25.53
C ALA A 47 -3.75 6.06 -26.85
N VAL A 48 -4.99 5.57 -26.92
CA VAL A 48 -5.56 5.00 -28.14
C VAL A 48 -5.77 6.08 -29.20
N SER A 49 -6.21 7.29 -28.82
CA SER A 49 -6.36 8.39 -29.77
C SER A 49 -5.03 8.90 -30.33
N GLU A 50 -3.97 8.91 -29.50
CA GLU A 50 -2.65 9.36 -29.93
C GLU A 50 -1.78 8.28 -30.57
N LEU A 51 -2.14 6.99 -30.44
CA LEU A 51 -1.33 5.89 -30.99
C LEU A 51 -1.16 6.02 -32.51
N GLY A 52 -2.23 6.37 -33.23
CA GLY A 52 -2.17 6.61 -34.67
C GLY A 52 -1.22 7.75 -35.02
N ASN A 53 -1.38 8.90 -34.37
CA ASN A 53 -0.52 10.07 -34.57
C ASN A 53 0.95 9.77 -34.28
N LEU A 54 1.23 9.04 -33.19
CA LEU A 54 2.58 8.65 -32.81
C LEU A 54 3.22 7.75 -33.88
N ILE A 55 2.49 6.76 -34.40
CA ILE A 55 2.98 5.86 -35.45
C ILE A 55 3.25 6.65 -36.74
N THR A 56 2.34 7.53 -37.16
CA THR A 56 2.52 8.36 -38.36
C THR A 56 3.68 9.36 -38.22
N TRP A 57 3.92 9.88 -37.01
CA TRP A 57 5.05 10.78 -36.75
C TRP A 57 6.41 10.06 -36.80
N VAL A 58 6.46 8.82 -36.32
CA VAL A 58 7.69 8.00 -36.35
C VAL A 58 7.94 7.36 -37.71
N MET A 59 6.89 7.11 -38.49
CA MET A 59 6.95 6.60 -39.87
C MET A 59 6.58 7.68 -40.89
N PRO A 60 7.48 8.60 -41.23
CA PRO A 60 7.34 9.32 -42.50
C PRO A 60 7.38 8.30 -43.66
N GLU A 61 6.70 8.60 -44.77
CA GLU A 61 6.47 7.69 -45.90
C GLU A 61 7.68 6.79 -46.19
N LEU A 62 7.58 5.52 -45.80
CA LEU A 62 8.61 4.53 -46.04
C LEU A 62 8.61 4.19 -47.54
N PRO A 63 9.79 4.02 -48.17
CA PRO A 63 9.88 3.44 -49.50
C PRO A 63 9.18 2.07 -49.57
N GLU A 64 8.59 1.69 -50.70
CA GLU A 64 7.80 0.44 -50.84
C GLU A 64 8.52 -0.82 -50.34
N TRP A 65 9.84 -0.91 -50.53
CA TRP A 65 10.65 -2.04 -50.08
C TRP A 65 10.78 -2.16 -48.54
N LEU A 66 10.40 -1.12 -47.79
CA LEU A 66 10.37 -1.06 -46.33
C LEU A 66 8.96 -1.22 -45.73
N HIS A 67 7.89 -1.31 -46.53
CA HIS A 67 6.51 -1.45 -46.01
C HIS A 67 6.32 -2.68 -45.12
N TRP A 68 7.10 -3.74 -45.30
CA TRP A 68 7.05 -4.91 -44.41
C TRP A 68 7.39 -4.57 -42.95
N LEU A 69 8.10 -3.46 -42.71
CA LEU A 69 8.47 -2.98 -41.39
C LEU A 69 7.27 -2.44 -40.60
N GLU A 70 6.20 -1.98 -41.27
CA GLU A 70 4.97 -1.49 -40.62
C GLU A 70 4.32 -2.55 -39.74
N TRP A 71 4.24 -3.78 -40.26
CA TRP A 71 3.71 -4.92 -39.52
C TRP A 71 4.50 -5.21 -38.24
N LEU A 72 5.80 -4.94 -38.22
CA LEU A 72 6.67 -5.16 -37.06
C LEU A 72 6.64 -3.97 -36.09
N VAL A 73 6.65 -2.75 -36.59
CA VAL A 73 6.75 -1.54 -35.76
C VAL A 73 5.43 -1.24 -35.07
N TRP A 74 4.28 -1.51 -35.69
CA TRP A 74 2.97 -1.31 -35.07
C TRP A 74 2.84 -2.02 -33.70
N PRO A 75 3.08 -3.35 -33.57
CA PRO A 75 2.98 -4.03 -32.28
C PRO A 75 4.07 -3.59 -31.29
N ILE A 76 5.26 -3.21 -31.77
CA ILE A 76 6.33 -2.67 -30.90
C ILE A 76 5.89 -1.35 -30.27
N PHE A 77 5.35 -0.42 -31.08
CA PHE A 77 4.88 0.87 -30.59
C PHE A 77 3.62 0.73 -29.74
N ALA A 78 2.67 -0.12 -30.13
CA ALA A 78 1.50 -0.41 -29.31
C ALA A 78 1.91 -0.98 -27.93
N PHE A 79 2.88 -1.89 -27.89
CA PHE A 79 3.41 -2.43 -26.63
C PHE A 79 4.17 -1.36 -25.82
N ALA A 80 5.01 -0.55 -26.46
CA ALA A 80 5.73 0.54 -25.80
C ALA A 80 4.76 1.60 -25.23
N SER A 81 3.73 1.97 -25.98
CA SER A 81 2.66 2.87 -25.53
C SER A 81 1.87 2.25 -24.37
N ALA A 82 1.54 0.96 -24.43
CA ALA A 82 0.89 0.27 -23.33
C ALA A 82 1.76 0.28 -22.05
N LEU A 83 3.06 0.01 -22.16
CA LEU A 83 4.00 0.11 -21.04
C LEU A 83 4.10 1.54 -20.50
N PHE A 84 4.21 2.53 -21.38
CA PHE A 84 4.26 3.94 -21.00
C PHE A 84 3.02 4.33 -20.19
N VAL A 85 1.82 4.04 -20.73
CA VAL A 85 0.55 4.27 -20.03
C VAL A 85 0.50 3.53 -18.71
N PHE A 86 0.93 2.26 -18.67
CA PHE A 86 0.95 1.45 -17.46
C PHE A 86 1.83 2.06 -16.36
N PHE A 87 3.07 2.44 -16.68
CA PHE A 87 3.98 3.05 -15.71
C PHE A 87 3.52 4.45 -15.28
N THR A 88 3.08 5.29 -16.21
CA THR A 88 2.54 6.61 -15.89
C THR A 88 1.29 6.48 -15.02
N PHE A 89 0.40 5.54 -15.34
CA PHE A 89 -0.80 5.27 -14.54
C PHE A 89 -0.43 4.85 -13.12
N ILE A 90 0.54 3.94 -12.94
CA ILE A 90 1.01 3.52 -11.61
C ILE A 90 1.50 4.73 -10.81
N ILE A 91 2.33 5.59 -11.41
CA ILE A 91 2.88 6.77 -10.72
C ILE A 91 1.75 7.72 -10.30
N VAL A 92 0.86 8.06 -11.22
CA VAL A 92 -0.24 9.02 -10.98
C VAL A 92 -1.26 8.44 -9.99
N ALA A 93 -1.66 7.17 -10.16
CA ALA A 93 -2.61 6.50 -9.27
C ALA A 93 -2.06 6.38 -7.85
N ASN A 94 -0.77 6.06 -7.67
CA ASN A 94 -0.14 6.02 -6.36
C ASN A 94 -0.08 7.42 -5.72
N PHE A 95 0.29 8.44 -6.50
CA PHE A 95 0.35 9.82 -6.02
C PHE A 95 -1.02 10.34 -5.57
N ILE A 96 -2.07 10.09 -6.35
CA ILE A 96 -3.45 10.46 -6.01
C ILE A 96 -3.97 9.60 -4.85
N GLY A 97 -3.63 8.32 -4.80
CA GLY A 97 -4.10 7.36 -3.80
C GLY A 97 -3.51 7.57 -2.40
N ALA A 98 -2.25 8.03 -2.32
CA ALA A 98 -1.54 8.25 -1.06
C ALA A 98 -2.35 8.99 0.03
N PRO A 99 -2.95 10.18 -0.23
CA PRO A 99 -3.71 10.91 0.79
C PRO A 99 -4.95 10.14 1.28
N PHE A 100 -5.59 9.34 0.42
CA PHE A 100 -6.81 8.63 0.81
C PHE A 100 -6.55 7.56 1.87
N ASN A 101 -5.38 6.92 1.86
CA ASN A 101 -5.04 5.90 2.86
C ASN A 101 -4.84 6.52 4.24
N GLY A 102 -4.21 7.69 4.33
CA GLY A 102 -4.12 8.46 5.58
C GLY A 102 -5.50 8.86 6.10
N LEU A 103 -6.35 9.44 5.24
CA LEU A 103 -7.72 9.84 5.58
C LEU A 103 -8.60 8.65 6.01
N LEU A 104 -8.44 7.49 5.37
CA LEU A 104 -9.14 6.26 5.78
C LEU A 104 -8.68 5.83 7.18
N ALA A 105 -7.37 5.86 7.45
CA ALA A 105 -6.84 5.54 8.77
C ALA A 105 -7.38 6.50 9.85
N GLU A 106 -7.41 7.81 9.59
CA GLU A 106 -8.01 8.79 10.50
C GLU A 106 -9.50 8.52 10.75
N ALA A 107 -10.25 8.26 9.70
CA ALA A 107 -11.69 7.99 9.80
C ALA A 107 -11.98 6.72 10.62
N VAL A 108 -11.18 5.67 10.42
CA VAL A 108 -11.28 4.42 11.20
C VAL A 108 -10.94 4.67 12.67
N GLU A 109 -9.85 5.39 12.95
CA GLU A 109 -9.47 5.71 14.32
C GLU A 109 -10.54 6.58 15.02
N ARG A 110 -11.04 7.61 14.34
CA ARG A 110 -12.11 8.47 14.84
C ARG A 110 -13.37 7.66 15.16
N GLN A 111 -13.75 6.74 14.28
CA GLN A 111 -14.90 5.88 14.51
C GLN A 111 -14.72 4.95 15.72
N MET A 112 -13.52 4.41 15.91
CA MET A 112 -13.24 3.48 17.02
C MET A 112 -13.07 4.17 18.37
N THR A 113 -12.69 5.45 18.38
CA THR A 113 -12.22 6.15 19.59
C THR A 113 -13.06 7.35 19.97
N GLY A 114 -13.93 7.81 19.07
CA GLY A 114 -14.81 8.96 19.27
C GLY A 114 -14.08 10.32 19.30
N ARG A 115 -12.77 10.36 19.03
CA ARG A 115 -11.96 11.59 19.06
C ARG A 115 -11.69 12.09 17.66
N GLU A 116 -11.70 13.41 17.49
CA GLU A 116 -11.20 14.01 16.25
C GLU A 116 -9.68 13.86 16.20
N VAL A 117 -9.19 13.37 15.06
CA VAL A 117 -7.77 13.42 14.71
C VAL A 117 -7.52 14.84 14.19
N PRO A 118 -6.49 15.56 14.68
CA PRO A 118 -6.25 16.94 14.28
C PRO A 118 -5.94 17.04 12.79
N SER A 119 -6.81 17.70 12.02
CA SER A 119 -6.59 17.99 10.60
C SER A 119 -5.63 19.17 10.42
N GLY A 120 -4.48 18.94 9.78
CA GLY A 120 -3.46 19.96 9.53
C GLY A 120 -3.83 21.01 8.46
N SER A 121 -3.19 22.18 8.52
CA SER A 121 -3.33 23.27 7.52
C SER A 121 -2.49 23.00 6.26
N PHE A 122 -2.78 23.67 5.13
CA PHE A 122 -1.99 23.54 3.89
C PHE A 122 -0.49 23.85 4.08
N LYS A 123 -0.15 24.74 5.03
CA LYS A 123 1.25 25.02 5.41
C LYS A 123 1.91 23.85 6.14
N ASP A 124 1.14 23.04 6.86
CA ASP A 124 1.62 21.86 7.56
C ASP A 124 1.87 20.73 6.56
N VAL A 125 0.98 20.58 5.56
CA VAL A 125 1.17 19.65 4.43
C VAL A 125 2.51 19.91 3.73
N LEU A 126 2.82 21.16 3.37
CA LEU A 126 4.08 21.49 2.67
C LEU A 126 5.32 21.21 3.54
N LYS A 127 5.23 21.42 4.85
CA LYS A 127 6.31 21.11 5.81
C LYS A 127 6.49 19.60 6.00
N GLU A 128 5.43 18.82 5.81
CA GLU A 128 5.44 17.37 5.96
C GLU A 128 5.88 16.63 4.68
N LEU A 129 5.89 17.29 3.51
CA LEU A 129 6.34 16.70 2.24
C LEU A 129 7.79 16.20 2.30
N LEU A 130 8.75 17.03 2.73
CA LEU A 130 10.15 16.63 2.73
C LEU A 130 10.46 15.52 3.76
N PRO A 131 9.98 15.61 5.02
CA PRO A 131 10.11 14.52 5.99
C PRO A 131 9.44 13.21 5.55
N SER A 132 8.28 13.27 4.90
CA SER A 132 7.58 12.06 4.40
C SER A 132 8.34 11.39 3.27
N LEU A 133 8.86 12.16 2.29
CA LEU A 133 9.73 11.61 1.24
C LEU A 133 10.99 10.96 1.82
N LEU A 134 11.62 11.59 2.82
CA LEU A 134 12.77 10.99 3.51
C LEU A 134 12.39 9.73 4.30
N ALA A 135 11.19 9.66 4.86
CA ALA A 135 10.68 8.46 5.52
C ALA A 135 10.49 7.32 4.51
N GLU A 136 9.92 7.60 3.35
CA GLU A 136 9.78 6.63 2.25
C GLU A 136 11.13 6.12 1.76
N LEU A 137 12.11 7.01 1.54
CA LEU A 137 13.47 6.61 1.16
C LEU A 137 14.12 5.70 2.22
N ARG A 138 13.85 5.94 3.51
CA ARG A 138 14.33 5.04 4.59
C ARG A 138 13.65 3.68 4.54
N LYS A 139 12.35 3.59 4.21
CA LYS A 139 11.66 2.31 4.01
C LYS A 139 12.24 1.54 2.83
N ILE A 140 12.49 2.23 1.71
CA ILE A 140 13.12 1.64 0.51
C ILE A 140 14.54 1.16 0.84
N ALA A 141 15.35 1.97 1.52
CA ALA A 141 16.69 1.56 1.94
C ALA A 141 16.64 0.35 2.88
N TYR A 142 15.72 0.33 3.85
CA TYR A 142 15.51 -0.80 4.75
C TYR A 142 15.08 -2.08 4.00
N PHE A 143 14.19 -1.95 3.02
CA PHE A 143 13.80 -3.05 2.13
C PHE A 143 15.02 -3.60 1.40
N ILE A 144 15.82 -2.75 0.75
CA ILE A 144 17.00 -3.17 -0.03
C ILE A 144 18.03 -3.88 0.88
N ILE A 145 18.33 -3.30 2.04
CA ILE A 145 19.30 -3.86 3.00
C ILE A 145 18.90 -5.28 3.45
N LEU A 146 17.60 -5.54 3.65
CA LEU A 146 17.11 -6.86 4.05
C LEU A 146 16.88 -7.81 2.87
N ALA A 147 16.50 -7.29 1.70
CA ALA A 147 16.24 -8.08 0.52
C ALA A 147 17.52 -8.68 -0.05
N ILE A 148 18.64 -7.92 -0.10
CA ILE A 148 19.91 -8.39 -0.69
C ILE A 148 20.39 -9.72 -0.08
N PRO A 149 20.51 -9.88 1.25
CA PRO A 149 20.90 -11.17 1.83
C PRO A 149 19.97 -12.32 1.47
N ILE A 150 18.65 -12.07 1.42
CA ILE A 150 17.66 -13.10 1.07
C ILE A 150 17.78 -13.48 -0.41
N LEU A 151 18.03 -12.51 -1.29
CA LEU A 151 18.28 -12.76 -2.71
C LEU A 151 19.56 -13.56 -2.93
N LEU A 152 20.63 -13.27 -2.19
CA LEU A 152 21.87 -14.05 -2.27
C LEU A 152 21.65 -15.52 -1.86
N LEU A 153 20.76 -15.78 -0.89
CA LEU A 153 20.40 -17.14 -0.49
C LEU A 153 19.74 -17.95 -1.63
N PHE A 154 19.07 -17.31 -2.59
CA PHE A 154 18.52 -18.01 -3.76
C PHE A 154 19.58 -18.57 -4.71
N VAL A 155 20.79 -17.97 -4.72
CA VAL A 155 21.88 -18.36 -5.62
C VAL A 155 22.68 -19.55 -5.07
N ILE A 156 22.71 -19.73 -3.75
CA ILE A 156 23.50 -20.77 -3.09
C ILE A 156 22.73 -22.11 -3.14
N PRO A 157 23.23 -23.15 -3.84
CA PRO A 157 22.59 -24.47 -3.87
C PRO A 157 22.44 -25.05 -2.45
N VAL A 158 21.42 -25.88 -2.22
CA VAL A 158 21.05 -26.45 -0.91
C VAL A 158 20.45 -25.45 0.07
N VAL A 159 21.03 -24.24 0.20
CA VAL A 159 20.50 -23.19 1.09
C VAL A 159 19.30 -22.46 0.47
N ASN A 160 19.20 -22.43 -0.86
CA ASN A 160 18.06 -21.85 -1.58
C ASN A 160 16.69 -22.45 -1.19
N VAL A 161 16.64 -23.64 -0.59
CA VAL A 161 15.39 -24.27 -0.12
C VAL A 161 14.69 -23.43 0.97
N ILE A 162 15.44 -22.74 1.83
CA ILE A 162 14.85 -21.87 2.87
C ILE A 162 14.53 -20.45 2.38
N ALA A 163 15.07 -20.05 1.22
CA ALA A 163 14.97 -18.68 0.73
C ALA A 163 13.51 -18.24 0.44
N PRO A 164 12.64 -19.06 -0.19
CA PRO A 164 11.23 -18.71 -0.37
C PRO A 164 10.48 -18.44 0.94
N LEU A 165 10.75 -19.25 1.98
CA LEU A 165 10.12 -19.08 3.29
C LEU A 165 10.55 -17.74 3.92
N LEU A 166 11.85 -17.44 3.89
CA LEU A 166 12.37 -16.16 4.38
C LEU A 166 11.82 -14.97 3.59
N TRP A 167 11.67 -15.12 2.27
CA TRP A 167 11.09 -14.10 1.41
C TRP A 167 9.63 -13.80 1.76
N VAL A 168 8.82 -14.83 2.03
CA VAL A 168 7.42 -14.67 2.48
C VAL A 168 7.36 -13.99 3.84
N LEU A 169 8.20 -14.40 4.80
CA LEU A 169 8.26 -13.77 6.12
C LEU A 169 8.69 -12.31 6.03
N PHE A 170 9.68 -12.02 5.17
CA PHE A 170 10.13 -10.67 4.89
C PHE A 170 9.03 -9.82 4.24
N GLY A 171 8.33 -10.34 3.24
CA GLY A 171 7.21 -9.66 2.58
C GLY A 171 6.07 -9.35 3.56
N ALA A 172 5.71 -10.32 4.42
CA ALA A 172 4.73 -10.11 5.48
C ALA A 172 5.16 -8.99 6.44
N TRP A 173 6.42 -8.97 6.86
CA TRP A 173 6.96 -7.91 7.72
C TRP A 173 6.92 -6.52 7.03
N MET A 174 7.29 -6.46 5.76
CA MET A 174 7.26 -5.21 4.99
C MET A 174 5.84 -4.68 4.81
N LEU A 175 4.86 -5.55 4.55
CA LEU A 175 3.45 -5.12 4.45
C LEU A 175 2.91 -4.59 5.78
N VAL A 176 3.31 -5.17 6.92
CA VAL A 176 2.95 -4.59 8.23
C VAL A 176 3.52 -3.20 8.36
N LEU A 177 4.81 -3.02 8.09
CA LEU A 177 5.45 -1.72 8.19
C LEU A 177 4.75 -0.70 7.31
N GLU A 178 4.38 -1.08 6.08
CA GLU A 178 3.67 -0.23 5.14
C GLU A 178 2.27 0.17 5.64
N TYR A 179 1.43 -0.79 6.02
CA TYR A 179 0.04 -0.47 6.40
C TYR A 179 -0.09 0.11 7.81
N CYS A 180 0.81 -0.25 8.74
CA CYS A 180 0.83 0.36 10.07
C CYS A 180 1.45 1.76 10.06
N ASP A 181 2.18 2.13 9.01
CA ASP A 181 2.71 3.48 8.85
C ASP A 181 1.58 4.51 8.84
N TYR A 182 0.46 4.28 8.15
CA TYR A 182 -0.65 5.25 8.10
C TYR A 182 -1.16 5.70 9.48
N PRO A 183 -1.66 4.80 10.37
CA PRO A 183 -2.10 5.22 11.70
C PRO A 183 -0.94 5.71 12.58
N MET A 184 0.29 5.23 12.39
CA MET A 184 1.43 5.68 13.19
C MET A 184 1.99 7.05 12.77
N ALA A 185 1.92 7.36 11.47
CA ALA A 185 2.32 8.63 10.87
C ALA A 185 1.33 9.75 11.23
N ASN A 186 0.04 9.44 11.34
CA ASN A 186 -0.97 10.37 11.89
C ASN A 186 -0.64 10.83 13.33
N HIS A 187 0.15 10.03 14.06
CA HIS A 187 0.66 10.36 15.40
C HIS A 187 2.16 10.74 15.37
N GLN A 188 2.69 11.07 14.19
CA GLN A 188 4.06 11.56 13.95
C GLN A 188 5.17 10.62 14.46
N LEU A 189 4.89 9.31 14.53
CA LEU A 189 5.90 8.33 14.90
C LEU A 189 6.93 8.17 13.78
N THR A 190 8.20 8.28 14.14
CA THR A 190 9.31 8.05 13.21
C THR A 190 9.41 6.57 12.83
N PHE A 191 9.94 6.28 11.63
CA PHE A 191 10.16 4.91 11.16
C PHE A 191 10.90 4.01 12.18
N ALA A 192 11.87 4.57 12.90
CA ALA A 192 12.58 3.85 13.95
C ALA A 192 11.67 3.44 15.11
N GLN A 193 10.79 4.33 15.56
CA GLN A 193 9.81 4.08 16.62
C GLN A 193 8.76 3.05 16.16
N GLN A 194 8.25 3.18 14.94
CA GLN A 194 7.30 2.22 14.35
C GLN A 194 7.88 0.81 14.36
N ARG A 195 9.10 0.65 13.82
CA ARG A 195 9.83 -0.62 13.80
C ARG A 195 10.03 -1.21 15.19
N GLN A 196 10.38 -0.36 16.16
CA GLN A 196 10.56 -0.78 17.55
C GLN A 196 9.24 -1.26 18.16
N GLN A 197 8.15 -0.51 18.00
CA GLN A 197 6.84 -0.86 18.54
C GLN A 197 6.30 -2.15 17.93
N LEU A 198 6.29 -2.26 16.60
CA LEU A 198 5.84 -3.46 15.88
C LEU A 198 6.73 -4.67 16.22
N GLY A 199 8.03 -4.44 16.38
CA GLY A 199 9.01 -5.45 16.78
C GLY A 199 8.78 -6.04 18.18
N ARG A 200 8.02 -5.37 19.07
CA ARG A 200 7.64 -5.92 20.39
C ARG A 200 6.53 -6.97 20.29
N LYS A 201 5.73 -6.97 19.23
CA LYS A 201 4.59 -7.88 19.03
C LYS A 201 4.69 -8.68 17.74
N ARG A 202 5.87 -9.26 17.46
CA ARG A 202 6.20 -9.94 16.18
C ARG A 202 5.14 -10.93 15.69
N MET A 203 4.65 -11.83 16.55
CA MET A 203 3.67 -12.84 16.11
C MET A 203 2.34 -12.22 15.67
N LEU A 204 1.88 -11.17 16.35
CA LEU A 204 0.66 -10.43 15.99
C LEU A 204 0.80 -9.81 14.61
N VAL A 205 1.87 -9.04 14.44
CA VAL A 205 2.08 -8.31 13.19
C VAL A 205 2.39 -9.26 12.03
N MET A 206 3.17 -10.32 12.24
CA MET A 206 3.44 -11.31 11.19
C MET A 206 2.17 -12.05 10.74
N GLY A 207 1.21 -12.30 11.64
CA GLY A 207 -0.10 -12.84 11.28
C GLY A 207 -0.89 -11.89 10.38
N PHE A 208 -0.93 -10.60 10.74
CA PHE A 208 -1.57 -9.55 9.94
C PHE A 208 -0.90 -9.37 8.56
N GLY A 209 0.43 -9.25 8.54
CA GLY A 209 1.20 -9.12 7.30
C GLY A 209 1.09 -10.34 6.39
N GLY A 210 1.09 -11.54 6.99
CA GLY A 210 0.96 -12.80 6.26
C GLY A 210 -0.38 -12.92 5.53
N VAL A 211 -1.50 -12.72 6.22
CA VAL A 211 -2.83 -12.75 5.56
C VAL A 211 -2.96 -11.65 4.51
N THR A 212 -2.38 -10.47 4.76
CA THR A 212 -2.40 -9.36 3.80
C THR A 212 -1.60 -9.71 2.54
N LEU A 213 -0.42 -10.33 2.69
CA LEU A 213 0.40 -10.81 1.57
C LEU A 213 -0.36 -11.81 0.72
N PHE A 214 -0.94 -12.85 1.34
CA PHE A 214 -1.69 -13.87 0.60
C PHE A 214 -2.96 -13.30 -0.05
N ALA A 215 -3.63 -12.34 0.58
CA ALA A 215 -4.77 -11.67 -0.03
C ALA A 215 -4.37 -10.82 -1.24
N ALA A 216 -3.21 -10.15 -1.20
CA ALA A 216 -2.68 -9.37 -2.31
C ALA A 216 -2.31 -10.23 -3.54
N MET A 217 -1.98 -11.51 -3.33
CA MET A 217 -1.68 -12.45 -4.41
C MET A 217 -2.91 -12.83 -5.25
N VAL A 218 -4.13 -12.61 -4.73
CA VAL A 218 -5.37 -12.92 -5.45
C VAL A 218 -5.83 -11.67 -6.22
N PRO A 219 -5.79 -11.65 -7.57
CA PRO A 219 -5.98 -10.41 -8.35
C PRO A 219 -7.30 -9.69 -8.06
N VAL A 220 -8.41 -10.42 -7.95
CA VAL A 220 -9.74 -9.85 -7.68
C VAL A 220 -9.82 -9.28 -6.26
N VAL A 221 -9.20 -9.95 -5.29
CA VAL A 221 -9.20 -9.50 -3.89
C VAL A 221 -8.28 -8.29 -3.72
N ASN A 222 -7.20 -8.19 -4.51
CA ASN A 222 -6.20 -7.14 -4.41
C ASN A 222 -6.80 -5.72 -4.48
N PHE A 223 -7.89 -5.51 -5.23
CA PHE A 223 -8.60 -4.23 -5.29
C PHE A 223 -9.10 -3.72 -3.93
N ILE A 224 -9.42 -4.61 -2.99
CA ILE A 224 -9.89 -4.27 -1.65
C ILE A 224 -8.83 -4.50 -0.56
N VAL A 225 -7.67 -5.08 -0.90
CA VAL A 225 -6.62 -5.39 0.08
C VAL A 225 -6.09 -4.11 0.71
N MET A 226 -5.77 -3.10 -0.10
CA MET A 226 -5.26 -1.83 0.41
C MET A 226 -6.21 -1.19 1.45
N PRO A 227 -7.49 -0.90 1.15
CA PRO A 227 -8.38 -0.28 2.13
C PRO A 227 -8.67 -1.21 3.33
N ALA A 228 -8.78 -2.53 3.13
CA ALA A 228 -8.98 -3.47 4.22
C ALA A 228 -7.77 -3.54 5.16
N ALA A 229 -6.56 -3.55 4.61
CA ALA A 229 -5.32 -3.58 5.37
C ALA A 229 -5.11 -2.26 6.12
N VAL A 230 -5.35 -1.10 5.51
CA VAL A 230 -5.30 0.20 6.21
C VAL A 230 -6.27 0.22 7.39
N ALA A 231 -7.54 -0.14 7.18
CA ALA A 231 -8.53 -0.16 8.25
C ALA A 231 -8.20 -1.19 9.35
N GLY A 232 -7.71 -2.36 8.97
CA GLY A 232 -7.28 -3.41 9.89
C GLY A 232 -6.04 -3.02 10.70
N ALA A 233 -5.06 -2.38 10.07
CA ALA A 233 -3.86 -1.86 10.71
C ALA A 233 -4.19 -0.75 11.70
N THR A 234 -5.12 0.16 11.37
CA THR A 234 -5.61 1.17 12.31
C THR A 234 -6.32 0.53 13.50
N ALA A 235 -7.20 -0.45 13.28
CA ALA A 235 -7.86 -1.16 14.38
C ALA A 235 -6.84 -1.87 15.29
N MET A 236 -5.82 -2.47 14.69
CA MET A 236 -4.72 -3.10 15.42
C MET A 236 -3.90 -2.07 16.21
N TYR A 237 -3.61 -0.91 15.62
CA TYR A 237 -2.92 0.20 16.26
C TYR A 237 -3.66 0.70 17.50
N VAL A 238 -4.95 1.06 17.36
CA VAL A 238 -5.79 1.57 18.46
C VAL A 238 -5.83 0.62 19.65
N GLU A 239 -5.94 -0.69 19.41
CA GLU A 239 -6.11 -1.67 20.48
C GLU A 239 -4.81 -2.18 21.08
N ARG A 240 -3.71 -2.20 20.31
CA ARG A 240 -2.49 -2.91 20.69
C ARG A 240 -1.26 -2.02 20.78
N PHE A 241 -1.23 -0.86 20.15
CA PHE A 241 -0.02 -0.04 20.06
C PHE A 241 -0.21 1.39 20.57
N ARG A 242 -1.42 1.94 20.50
CA ARG A 242 -1.72 3.27 21.05
C ARG A 242 -1.58 3.27 22.57
N GLU A 243 -0.87 4.27 23.09
CA GLU A 243 -0.86 4.53 24.52
C GLU A 243 -2.22 5.10 24.93
N LYS A 244 -2.98 4.33 25.72
CA LYS A 244 -4.27 4.79 26.24
C LYS A 244 -4.06 5.97 27.18
N SER A 245 -4.73 7.09 26.91
CA SER A 245 -4.72 8.26 27.81
C SER A 245 -5.26 7.89 29.20
N ALA A 246 -4.87 8.63 30.23
CA ALA A 246 -5.30 8.38 31.62
C ALA A 246 -6.84 8.25 31.77
N ALA A 247 -7.61 9.09 31.08
CA ALA A 247 -9.08 9.03 31.08
C ALA A 247 -9.67 7.71 30.52
N GLU A 248 -8.99 7.08 29.56
CA GLU A 248 -9.45 5.84 28.92
C GLU A 248 -9.15 4.61 29.79
N LYS A 249 -8.08 4.68 30.59
CA LYS A 249 -7.78 3.66 31.61
C LYS A 249 -8.82 3.67 32.74
N VAL A 250 -9.37 4.84 33.08
CA VAL A 250 -10.43 4.97 34.10
C VAL A 250 -11.75 4.39 33.61
N CYS A 251 -12.19 4.70 32.38
CA CYS A 251 -13.42 4.12 31.84
C CYS A 251 -13.36 2.60 31.64
N LEU A 252 -12.20 2.04 31.28
CA LEU A 252 -12.01 0.59 31.13
C LEU A 252 -11.93 -0.17 32.47
N ASN A 253 -11.54 0.52 33.54
CA ASN A 253 -11.46 -0.04 34.89
C ASN A 253 -12.71 0.28 35.73
N SER A 254 -13.74 0.89 35.15
CA SER A 254 -15.01 1.09 35.83
C SER A 254 -15.75 -0.25 35.85
N PRO A 255 -15.99 -0.87 37.02
CA PRO A 255 -16.80 -2.08 37.09
C PRO A 255 -18.22 -1.71 36.67
N ASN A 256 -18.73 -2.36 35.61
CA ASN A 256 -20.16 -2.42 35.33
C ASN A 256 -20.90 -3.06 36.51
#